data_AF-A0A2K8MQE6-F1
#
_entry.id   AF-A0A2K8MQE6-F1
#
_cell.length_a   1.000
_cell.length_b   1.000
_cell.length_c   1.000
_cell.angle_alpha   90.00
_cell.angle_beta   90.00
_cell.angle_gamma   90.00
#
_symmetry.space_group_name_H-M   'P 1'
#
loop_
_entity.id
_entity.type
_entity.pdbx_description
1 polymer ?
#
loop_
_entity_poly.entity_id
_entity_poly.type
_entity_poly.pdbx_seq_one_letter_code
_entity_poly.pdbx_strand_id
1 'polypeptide(L)' 'MQAGRIVAAVLLPPLGVYLARGPGRDFLIACGLTVLGFLPGVAFALWAVLRHSRSDAPTTAATA' A
#
# COMPACT_ATOMS: atom_id res chain seq x y z
N MET A 1 -13.57 -9.87 5.38
CA MET A 1 -12.43 -9.97 6.34
C MET A 1 -11.29 -10.82 5.72
N GLN A 2 -10.57 -10.31 4.71
CA GLN A 2 -9.39 -10.99 4.12
C GLN A 2 -8.06 -10.35 4.51
N ALA A 3 -8.11 -9.17 5.16
CA ALA A 3 -6.94 -8.43 5.61
C ALA A 3 -5.99 -9.27 6.47
N GLY A 4 -6.51 -10.17 7.32
CA GLY A 4 -5.68 -11.08 8.12
C GLY A 4 -4.80 -12.03 7.31
N ARG A 5 -5.24 -12.48 6.12
CA ARG A 5 -4.46 -13.37 5.24
C ARG A 5 -3.38 -12.60 4.49
N ILE A 6 -3.64 -11.34 4.14
CA ILE A 6 -2.68 -10.45 3.49
C ILE A 6 -1.59 -10.05 4.49
N VAL A 7 -1.98 -9.67 5.72
CA VAL A 7 -1.02 -9.35 6.79
C VAL A 7 -0.18 -10.58 7.13
N ALA A 8 -0.78 -11.77 7.26
CA ALA A 8 -0.04 -13.00 7.44
C ALA A 8 0.90 -13.27 6.26
N ALA A 9 0.46 -13.18 5.01
CA ALA A 9 1.29 -13.44 3.82
C ALA A 9 2.35 -12.38 3.52
N VAL A 10 2.22 -11.15 4.05
CA VAL A 10 3.23 -10.09 3.98
C VAL A 10 4.20 -10.16 5.15
N LEU A 11 3.77 -10.68 6.31
CA LEU A 11 4.62 -10.85 7.48
C LEU A 11 5.37 -12.20 7.45
N LEU A 12 4.79 -13.25 6.88
CA LEU A 12 5.44 -14.56 6.74
C LEU A 12 6.73 -14.54 5.92
N PRO A 13 6.85 -13.81 4.79
CA PRO A 13 8.12 -13.69 4.07
C PRO A 13 9.23 -13.01 4.89
N PRO A 14 9.06 -11.81 5.47
CA PRO A 14 10.10 -11.17 6.28
C PRO A 14 10.35 -11.91 7.59
N LEU A 15 9.32 -12.50 8.24
CA LEU A 15 9.49 -13.29 9.46
C LEU A 15 10.18 -14.63 9.17
N GLY A 16 9.89 -15.26 8.03
CA GLY A 16 10.56 -16.48 7.56
C GLY A 16 12.02 -16.23 7.19
N VAL A 17 12.34 -15.10 6.55
CA VAL A 17 13.72 -14.69 6.27
C VAL A 17 14.46 -14.31 7.55
N TYR A 18 13.80 -13.64 8.50
CA TYR A 18 14.37 -13.29 9.79
C TYR A 18 14.72 -14.53 10.63
N LEU A 19 13.86 -15.56 10.63
CA LEU A 19 14.11 -16.83 11.32
C LEU A 19 15.16 -17.70 10.61
N ALA A 20 15.20 -17.70 9.26
CA ALA A 20 16.12 -18.53 8.50
C ALA A 20 17.52 -17.93 8.31
N ARG A 21 17.64 -16.59 8.25
CA ARG A 21 18.88 -15.87 7.94
C ARG A 21 19.35 -14.92 9.05
N GLY A 22 18.54 -14.69 10.09
CA GLY A 22 18.81 -13.70 11.13
C GLY A 22 18.59 -12.24 10.67
N PRO A 23 18.93 -11.24 11.50
CA PRO A 23 18.91 -9.82 11.14
C PRO A 23 20.05 -9.50 10.16
N GLY A 24 19.90 -9.95 8.91
CA GLY A 24 20.87 -9.78 7.83
C GLY A 24 20.35 -8.90 6.69
N ARG A 25 21.19 -8.74 5.66
CA ARG A 25 20.86 -8.05 4.41
C ARG A 25 19.60 -8.60 3.74
N ASP A 26 19.35 -9.90 3.84
CA ASP A 26 18.16 -10.55 3.29
C ASP A 26 16.85 -10.02 3.91
N PHE A 27 16.83 -9.72 5.21
CA PHE A 27 15.67 -9.11 5.87
C PHE A 27 15.41 -7.70 5.37
N LEU A 28 16.46 -6.89 5.20
CA LEU A 28 16.35 -5.54 4.65
C LEU A 28 15.89 -5.55 3.18
N ILE A 29 16.35 -6.51 2.38
CA ILE A 29 15.90 -6.68 0.99
C ILE A 29 14.43 -7.07 0.95
N ALA A 30 13.99 -8.03 1.76
CA ALA A 30 12.59 -8.43 1.84
C ALA A 30 11.68 -7.29 2.32
N CYS A 31 12.10 -6.55 3.34
CA CYS A 31 11.39 -5.37 3.86
C CYS A 31 11.33 -4.25 2.80
N GLY A 32 12.45 -3.98 2.14
CA GLY A 32 12.54 -3.03 1.03
C GLY A 32 11.63 -3.40 -0.14
N LEU A 33 11.60 -4.66 -0.57
CA LEU A 33 10.70 -5.14 -1.63
C LEU A 33 9.23 -4.92 -1.28
N THR A 34 8.89 -5.12 0.00
CA THR A 34 7.53 -4.92 0.51
C THR A 34 7.12 -3.45 0.46
N VAL A 35 8.00 -2.55 0.91
CA VAL A 35 7.78 -1.09 0.85
C VAL A 35 7.75 -0.59 -0.59
N LEU A 36 8.63 -1.11 -1.46
CA LEU A 36 8.72 -0.73 -2.86
C LEU A 36 7.50 -1.15 -3.69
N GLY A 37 6.82 -2.23 -3.33
CA GLY A 37 5.53 -2.61 -3.93
C GLY A 37 4.33 -1.85 -3.33
N PHE A 38 4.43 -1.46 -2.05
CA PHE A 38 3.34 -0.78 -1.33
C PHE A 38 3.20 0.70 -1.72
N LEU A 39 4.31 1.45 -1.77
CA LEU A 39 4.31 2.86 -2.17
C LEU A 39 3.64 3.14 -3.53
N PRO A 40 3.98 2.46 -4.63
CA PRO A 40 3.35 2.69 -5.93
C PRO A 40 1.87 2.31 -5.91
N GLY A 41 1.49 1.27 -5.17
CA GLY A 41 0.08 0.88 -5.01
C GLY A 41 -0.75 1.95 -4.31
N VAL A 42 -0.23 2.52 -3.22
CA VAL A 42 -0.90 3.61 -2.49
C VAL A 42 -0.95 4.88 -3.33
N ALA A 43 0.14 5.25 -4.00
CA ALA A 43 0.19 6.42 -4.88
C ALA A 43 -0.81 6.29 -6.05
N PHE A 44 -0.91 5.11 -6.66
CA PHE A 44 -1.88 4.83 -7.72
C PHE A 44 -3.32 4.94 -7.21
N ALA A 45 -3.62 4.38 -6.04
CA ALA A 45 -4.94 4.48 -5.42
C ALA A 45 -5.32 5.94 -5.12
N LEU A 46 -4.40 6.73 -4.54
CA LEU A 46 -4.63 8.15 -4.28
C LEU A 46 -4.90 8.92 -5.57
N TRP A 47 -4.07 8.70 -6.60
CA TRP A 47 -4.24 9.36 -7.89
C TRP A 47 -5.57 8.99 -8.55
N ALA A 48 -5.96 7.71 -8.49
CA ALA A 48 -7.24 7.25 -9.02
C ALA A 48 -8.41 7.94 -8.32
N VAL A 49 -8.41 8.02 -6.98
CA VAL A 49 -9.47 8.68 -6.21
C VAL A 49 -9.52 10.18 -6.50
N LEU A 50 -8.39 10.88 -6.43
CA LEU A 50 -8.31 12.32 -6.65
C LEU A 50 -8.76 12.73 -8.06
N ARG A 51 -8.56 11.87 -9.05
CA ARG A 51 -8.99 12.14 -10.42
C ARG A 51 -10.52 12.08 -10.58
N HIS A 52 -11.22 11.26 -9.79
CA HIS A 52 -12.68 11.17 -9.84
C HIS A 52 -13.37 12.32 -9.08
N SER A 53 -12.73 12.89 -8.06
CA SER A 53 -13.31 13.97 -7.24
C SER A 53 -13.40 15.35 -7.92
N ARG A 54 -12.97 15.50 -9.19
CA ARG A 54 -13.14 16.77 -9.94
C ARG A 54 -14.45 16.87 -10.71
N SER A 55 -15.31 15.86 -10.67
CA SER A 55 -16.60 15.88 -11.37
C SER A 55 -17.76 16.38 -10.51
N ASP A 56 -17.56 16.59 -9.21
CA ASP A 56 -18.53 17.22 -8.32
C ASP A 56 -18.21 18.71 -8.16
N ALA A 57 -18.26 19.46 -9.26
CA ALA A 57 -18.50 20.90 -9.15
C ALA A 57 -20.02 21.07 -8.96
N PRO A 58 -20.54 21.37 -7.76
CA PRO A 58 -21.91 21.80 -7.64
C PRO A 58 -22.02 23.16 -8.35
N THR A 59 -22.48 23.15 -9.60
CA THR A 59 -22.91 24.33 -10.37
C THR A 59 -24.14 25.02 -9.75
N THR A 60 -24.39 24.87 -8.45
CA THR A 60 -25.60 25.36 -7.77
C THR A 60 -25.36 26.55 -6.83
N ALA A 61 -24.19 27.22 -6.93
CA ALA A 61 -23.88 28.41 -6.12
C ALA A 61 -24.02 29.74 -6.90
N ALA A 62 -24.72 29.76 -8.04
CA ALA A 62 -24.87 30.96 -8.88
C ALA A 62 -26.33 31.42 -9.06
N THR A 63 -27.26 31.07 -8.16
CA THR A 63 -28.68 31.49 -8.32
C THR A 63 -29.46 31.59 -7.02
N ALA A 64 -28.97 32.35 -6.04
CA ALA A 64 -29.78 32.84 -4.91
C ALA A 64 -29.31 34.22 -4.45
#